data_AF-F6EL60-F1
#
_entry.id   AF-F6EL60-F1
#
_cell.length_a   1.000
_cell.length_b   1.000
_cell.length_c   1.000
_cell.angle_alpha   90.00
_cell.angle_beta   90.00
_cell.angle_gamma   90.00
#
_symmetry.space_group_name_H-M   'P 1'
#
loop_
_entity.id
_entity.type
_entity.pdbx_description
1 polymer ?
#
loop_
_entity_poly.entity_id
_entity_poly.type
_entity_poly.pdbx_seq_one_letter_code
_entity_poly.pdbx_strand_id
1 'polypeptide(L)'
;MSKVARATLYRHFGGTAQLLAASFERLLPRVEVSTASGSVRDQLIALLTAQADLIDQAPLNITTLAWLSIGSVGSDPADSAAITSLRSRVIEEYRQPFDHILTQPDVRAQLGNIDATFAIVQLLGPVVFARLTGLCTVDHDGCVQLVDDFLTARKQGDKPIPAESSHDLNRPGVIGGPC
;
A
#
# COMPACT_ATOMS: atom_id res chain seq x y z
N MET A 1 0.32 14.59 -33.52
CA MET A 1 -1.10 14.92 -33.22
C MET A 1 -1.98 13.87 -33.88
N SER A 2 -2.62 13.02 -33.09
CA SER A 2 -3.50 11.96 -33.60
C SER A 2 -4.84 12.56 -34.03
N LYS A 3 -5.07 12.67 -35.34
CA LYS A 3 -6.38 13.04 -35.93
C LYS A 3 -7.13 11.76 -36.27
N VAL A 4 -7.77 11.16 -35.26
CA VAL A 4 -8.79 10.12 -35.49
C VAL A 4 -10.15 10.78 -35.33
N ALA A 5 -11.07 10.51 -36.25
CA ALA A 5 -12.41 11.07 -36.22
C ALA A 5 -13.14 10.68 -34.92
N ARG A 6 -13.86 11.62 -34.31
CA ARG A 6 -14.64 11.42 -33.06
C ARG A 6 -15.55 10.19 -33.11
N ALA A 7 -16.09 9.88 -34.29
CA ALA A 7 -16.94 8.72 -34.56
C ALA A 7 -16.21 7.36 -34.41
N THR A 8 -14.89 7.31 -34.63
CA THR A 8 -14.09 6.08 -34.51
C THR A 8 -13.76 5.77 -33.06
N LEU A 9 -13.53 6.79 -32.23
CA LEU A 9 -13.28 6.64 -30.79
C LEU A 9 -14.52 6.08 -30.06
N TYR A 10 -15.72 6.60 -30.34
CA TYR A 10 -16.97 6.10 -29.75
C TYR A 10 -17.41 4.73 -30.27
N ARG A 11 -16.82 4.23 -31.37
CA ARG A 11 -17.18 2.91 -31.92
C ARG A 11 -16.49 1.76 -31.18
N HIS A 12 -15.33 2.02 -30.57
CA HIS A 12 -14.55 1.01 -29.84
C HIS A 12 -14.71 1.11 -28.32
N PHE A 13 -15.19 2.24 -27.81
CA PHE A 13 -15.43 2.45 -26.39
C PHE A 13 -16.87 2.96 -26.21
N GLY A 14 -17.68 2.20 -25.48
CA GLY A 14 -19.09 2.49 -25.24
C GLY A 14 -19.34 3.76 -24.40
N GLY A 15 -18.28 4.39 -23.89
CA GLY A 15 -18.34 5.60 -23.09
C GLY A 15 -16.95 6.19 -22.82
N THR A 16 -16.95 7.43 -22.31
CA THR A 16 -15.72 8.15 -21.93
C THR A 16 -14.95 7.42 -20.83
N ALA A 17 -15.63 6.73 -19.91
CA ALA A 17 -14.97 5.99 -18.82
C ALA A 17 -14.18 4.79 -19.34
N GLN A 18 -14.70 4.03 -20.31
CA GLN A 18 -13.97 2.94 -20.95
C GLN A 18 -12.73 3.42 -21.71
N LEU A 19 -12.83 4.56 -22.41
CA LEU A 19 -11.68 5.17 -23.08
C LEU A 19 -10.61 5.63 -22.09
N LEU A 20 -11.02 6.23 -20.98
CA LEU A 20 -10.12 6.62 -19.89
C LEU A 20 -9.45 5.39 -19.29
N ALA A 21 -10.20 4.34 -18.95
CA ALA A 21 -9.66 3.09 -18.41
C ALA A 21 -8.62 2.47 -19.35
N ALA A 22 -8.94 2.32 -20.64
CA ALA A 22 -8.01 1.77 -21.63
C ALA A 22 -6.77 2.66 -21.86
N SER A 23 -6.91 3.97 -21.75
CA SER A 23 -5.78 4.90 -21.85
C SER A 23 -4.88 4.79 -20.61
N PHE A 24 -5.49 4.69 -19.43
CA PHE A 24 -4.77 4.48 -18.17
C PHE A 24 -4.01 3.17 -18.16
N GLU A 25 -4.61 2.06 -18.57
CA GLU A 25 -3.92 0.76 -18.64
C GLU A 25 -2.62 0.82 -19.46
N ARG A 26 -2.59 1.60 -20.54
CA ARG A 26 -1.39 1.78 -21.37
C ARG A 26 -0.36 2.72 -20.75
N LEU A 27 -0.78 3.56 -19.81
CA LEU A 27 0.05 4.54 -19.11
C LEU A 27 0.46 4.09 -17.71
N LEU A 28 -0.05 2.96 -17.21
CA LEU A 28 0.29 2.47 -15.88
C LEU A 28 1.79 2.18 -15.82
N PRO A 29 2.53 2.91 -14.97
CA PRO A 29 3.94 2.65 -14.77
C PRO A 29 4.07 1.26 -14.17
N ARG A 30 4.83 0.40 -14.84
CA ARG A 30 5.17 -0.91 -14.30
C ARG A 30 6.34 -0.77 -13.36
N VAL A 31 6.13 -1.19 -12.11
CA VAL A 31 7.23 -1.35 -11.17
C VAL A 31 7.98 -2.62 -11.60
N GLU A 32 9.17 -2.48 -12.17
CA GLU A 32 10.03 -3.65 -12.34
C GLU A 32 10.47 -4.11 -10.95
N VAL A 33 10.16 -5.36 -10.62
CA VAL A 33 10.66 -5.99 -9.40
C VAL A 33 12.17 -6.12 -9.56
N SER A 34 12.92 -5.21 -8.95
CA SER A 34 14.35 -5.40 -8.81
C SER A 34 14.57 -6.68 -8.02
N THR A 35 15.24 -7.65 -8.63
CA THR A 35 15.70 -8.89 -7.98
C THR A 35 16.87 -8.58 -7.06
N ALA A 36 16.68 -7.59 -6.19
CA ALA A 36 17.69 -7.13 -5.25
C ALA A 36 18.11 -8.31 -4.38
N SER A 37 19.28 -8.87 -4.68
CA SER A 37 19.92 -9.87 -3.84
C SER A 37 20.32 -9.16 -2.55
N GLY A 38 19.71 -9.53 -1.42
CA GLY A 38 19.92 -8.81 -0.17
C GLY A 38 18.95 -9.23 0.92
N SER A 39 19.08 -8.61 2.10
CA SER A 39 18.18 -8.88 3.22
C SER A 39 16.75 -8.46 2.88
N VAL A 40 15.75 -8.99 3.62
CA VAL A 40 14.35 -8.58 3.48
C VAL A 40 14.19 -7.07 3.60
N ARG A 41 14.96 -6.47 4.50
CA ARG A 41 15.03 -5.03 4.69
C ARG A 41 15.44 -4.32 3.41
N ASP A 42 16.55 -4.73 2.80
CA ASP A 42 17.08 -4.08 1.60
C ASP A 42 16.13 -4.24 0.41
N GLN A 43 15.49 -5.40 0.28
CA GLN A 43 14.47 -5.66 -0.75
C GLN A 43 13.25 -4.74 -0.58
N LEU A 44 12.73 -4.60 0.65
CA LEU A 44 11.60 -3.72 0.93
C LEU A 44 11.95 -2.24 0.74
N ILE A 45 13.16 -1.81 1.10
CA ILE A 45 13.63 -0.44 0.88
C ILE A 45 13.71 -0.13 -0.62
N ALA A 46 14.34 -1.03 -1.39
CA ALA A 46 14.48 -0.86 -2.83
C ALA A 46 13.11 -0.79 -3.51
N LEU A 47 12.19 -1.68 -3.13
CA LEU A 47 10.84 -1.69 -3.68
C LEU A 47 10.06 -0.42 -3.30
N LEU A 48 10.06 -0.03 -2.02
CA LEU A 48 9.32 1.13 -1.55
C LEU A 48 9.86 2.43 -2.18
N THR A 49 11.19 2.55 -2.34
CA THR A 49 11.83 3.69 -3.02
C THR A 49 11.37 3.76 -4.48
N ALA A 50 11.44 2.65 -5.22
CA ALA A 50 11.00 2.61 -6.61
C ALA A 50 9.52 2.99 -6.76
N GLN A 51 8.67 2.55 -5.84
CA GLN A 51 7.26 2.93 -5.86
C GLN A 51 7.01 4.39 -5.46
N ALA A 52 7.76 4.91 -4.48
CA ALA A 52 7.69 6.32 -4.11
C ALA A 52 8.06 7.23 -5.29
N ASP A 53 9.13 6.89 -6.03
CA ASP A 53 9.53 7.61 -7.23
C ASP A 53 8.43 7.60 -8.31
N LEU A 54 7.80 6.45 -8.54
CA LEU A 54 6.71 6.32 -9.51
C LEU A 54 5.46 7.11 -9.09
N ILE A 55 5.15 7.13 -7.79
CA ILE A 55 4.03 7.91 -7.24
C ILE A 55 4.32 9.41 -7.33
N ASP A 56 5.56 9.83 -7.10
CA ASP A 56 5.96 11.23 -7.19
C ASP A 56 5.99 11.75 -8.63
N GLN A 57 6.39 10.91 -9.58
CA GLN A 57 6.40 11.23 -11.01
C GLN A 57 5.02 11.12 -11.68
N ALA A 58 4.04 10.50 -11.02
CA ALA A 58 2.69 10.38 -11.56
C ALA A 58 2.05 11.77 -11.74
N PRO A 59 1.50 12.11 -12.94
CA PRO A 59 0.79 13.37 -13.15
C PRO A 59 -0.43 13.42 -12.23
N LEU A 60 -0.36 14.26 -11.20
CA LEU A 60 -1.38 14.37 -10.14
C LEU A 60 -2.80 14.51 -10.72
N ASN A 61 -2.93 15.27 -11.79
CA ASN A 61 -4.16 15.59 -12.52
C ASN A 61 -4.80 14.39 -13.24
N ILE A 62 -4.02 13.37 -13.62
CA ILE A 62 -4.54 12.13 -14.19
C ILE A 62 -4.97 11.21 -13.03
N THR A 63 -4.11 10.98 -12.04
CA THR A 63 -4.42 10.13 -10.88
C THR A 63 -5.65 10.64 -10.11
N THR A 64 -5.76 11.94 -9.83
CA THR A 64 -6.94 12.52 -9.15
C THR A 64 -8.21 12.36 -9.98
N LEU A 65 -8.16 12.51 -11.31
CA LEU A 65 -9.34 12.28 -12.16
C LEU A 65 -9.72 10.80 -12.23
N ALA A 66 -8.78 9.86 -12.25
CA ALA A 66 -9.09 8.43 -12.13
C ALA A 66 -9.69 8.09 -10.76
N TRP A 67 -9.13 8.61 -9.67
CA TRP A 67 -9.64 8.39 -8.32
C TRP A 67 -11.03 9.01 -8.09
N LEU A 68 -11.28 10.21 -8.64
CA LEU A 68 -12.61 10.83 -8.63
C LEU A 68 -13.60 10.10 -9.53
N SER A 69 -13.15 9.55 -10.65
CA SER A 69 -13.99 8.71 -11.52
C SER A 69 -14.34 7.38 -10.86
N ILE A 70 -13.44 6.83 -10.03
CA ILE A 70 -13.71 5.64 -9.19
C ILE A 70 -14.75 5.93 -8.10
N GLY A 71 -14.84 7.17 -7.59
CA GLY A 71 -15.86 7.59 -6.62
C GLY A 71 -17.18 8.07 -7.26
N SER A 72 -17.12 8.57 -8.49
CA SER A 72 -18.26 8.99 -9.30
C SER A 72 -18.78 7.78 -10.07
N VAL A 73 -19.64 6.98 -9.45
CA VAL A 73 -20.38 5.91 -10.11
C VAL A 73 -21.05 6.49 -11.36
N GLY A 74 -20.56 6.13 -12.54
CA GLY A 74 -21.26 6.44 -13.79
C GLY A 74 -22.66 5.84 -13.71
N SER A 75 -23.69 6.58 -14.12
CA SER A 75 -25.07 6.08 -14.16
C SER A 75 -25.23 4.81 -15.02
N ASP A 76 -24.24 4.48 -15.85
CA ASP A 76 -24.23 3.27 -16.69
C ASP A 76 -23.43 2.12 -16.02
N PRO A 77 -24.03 0.92 -15.86
CA PRO A 77 -23.33 -0.26 -15.35
C PRO A 77 -22.08 -0.65 -16.14
N ALA A 78 -21.99 -0.36 -17.43
CA ALA A 78 -20.82 -0.66 -18.25
C ALA A 78 -19.61 0.22 -17.91
N ASP A 79 -19.83 1.48 -17.53
CA ASP A 79 -18.78 2.38 -17.07
C ASP A 79 -18.29 1.99 -15.67
N SER A 80 -19.20 1.60 -14.78
CA SER A 80 -18.87 1.08 -13.45
C SER A 80 -18.00 -0.19 -13.51
N ALA A 81 -18.32 -1.12 -14.43
CA ALA A 81 -17.53 -2.33 -14.63
C ALA A 81 -16.11 -2.03 -15.14
N ALA A 82 -15.97 -1.10 -16.08
CA ALA A 82 -14.67 -0.69 -16.61
C ALA A 82 -13.79 -0.02 -15.54
N ILE A 83 -14.39 0.85 -14.72
CA ILE A 83 -13.72 1.51 -13.58
C ILE A 83 -13.30 0.49 -12.52
N THR A 84 -14.15 -0.49 -12.23
CA THR A 84 -13.85 -1.57 -11.27
C THR A 84 -12.71 -2.46 -11.76
N SER A 85 -12.70 -2.80 -13.04
CA SER A 85 -11.63 -3.57 -13.67
C SER A 85 -10.30 -2.82 -13.63
N LEU A 86 -10.31 -1.52 -13.98
CA LEU A 86 -9.13 -0.67 -13.90
C LEU A 86 -8.58 -0.60 -12.47
N ARG A 87 -9.46 -0.34 -11.48
CA ARG A 87 -9.07 -0.30 -10.07
C ARG A 87 -8.41 -1.61 -9.64
N SER A 88 -8.98 -2.75 -10.04
CA SER A 88 -8.43 -4.07 -9.73
C SER A 88 -7.05 -4.25 -10.35
N ARG A 89 -6.86 -3.80 -11.60
CA ARG A 89 -5.57 -3.87 -12.28
C ARG A 89 -4.51 -2.98 -11.64
N VAL A 90 -4.87 -1.75 -11.27
CA VAL A 90 -3.97 -0.84 -10.54
C VAL A 90 -3.55 -1.47 -9.22
N ILE A 91 -4.50 -1.99 -8.45
CA ILE A 91 -4.19 -2.66 -7.18
C ILE A 91 -3.20 -3.81 -7.44
N GLU A 92 -3.48 -4.68 -8.41
CA GLU A 92 -2.62 -5.82 -8.72
C GLU A 92 -1.20 -5.39 -9.10
N GLU A 93 -1.05 -4.39 -9.98
CA GLU A 93 0.26 -3.95 -10.47
C GLU A 93 1.13 -3.35 -9.37
N TYR A 94 0.55 -2.60 -8.43
CA TYR A 94 1.28 -2.04 -7.28
C TYR A 94 1.50 -3.06 -6.17
N ARG A 95 0.61 -4.06 -6.05
CA ARG A 95 0.63 -5.08 -5.00
C ARG A 95 1.58 -6.23 -5.31
N GLN A 96 1.59 -6.71 -6.56
CA GLN A 96 2.30 -7.92 -6.96
C GLN A 96 3.79 -7.93 -6.57
N PRO A 97 4.54 -6.81 -6.69
CA PRO A 97 5.92 -6.74 -6.21
C PRO A 97 6.09 -7.01 -4.71
N PHE A 98 5.17 -6.51 -3.87
CA PHE A 98 5.22 -6.77 -2.43
C PHE A 98 4.82 -8.20 -2.11
N ASP A 99 3.78 -8.73 -2.76
CA ASP A 99 3.38 -10.12 -2.57
C ASP A 99 4.54 -11.06 -2.90
N HIS A 100 5.33 -10.77 -3.94
CA HIS A 100 6.50 -11.57 -4.29
C HIS A 100 7.56 -11.63 -3.18
N ILE A 101 7.71 -10.58 -2.37
CA ILE A 101 8.66 -10.54 -1.25
C ILE A 101 8.01 -11.13 0.01
N LEU A 102 6.83 -10.62 0.40
CA LEU A 102 6.18 -10.91 1.68
C LEU A 102 5.68 -12.36 1.79
N THR A 103 5.45 -13.03 0.66
CA THR A 103 4.99 -14.43 0.65
C THR A 103 6.12 -15.46 0.65
N GLN A 104 7.38 -15.04 0.49
CA GLN A 104 8.53 -15.95 0.50
C GLN A 104 8.64 -16.68 1.85
N PRO A 105 8.92 -18.00 1.86
CA PRO A 105 8.97 -18.80 3.08
C PRO A 105 9.91 -18.23 4.15
N ASP A 106 11.12 -17.81 3.74
CA ASP A 106 12.13 -17.27 4.66
C ASP A 106 11.71 -15.91 5.25
N VAL A 107 10.99 -15.10 4.46
CA VAL A 107 10.43 -13.82 4.90
C VAL A 107 9.31 -14.05 5.91
N ARG A 108 8.41 -15.00 5.63
CA ARG A 108 7.34 -15.37 6.55
C ARG A 108 7.88 -15.96 7.85
N ALA A 109 8.95 -16.74 7.79
CA ALA A 109 9.62 -17.26 8.98
C ALA A 109 10.22 -16.14 9.85
N GLN A 110 10.74 -15.07 9.23
CA GLN A 110 11.31 -13.92 9.94
C GLN A 110 10.25 -12.95 10.49
N LEU A 111 9.13 -12.77 9.79
CA LEU A 111 8.13 -11.74 10.11
C LEU A 111 6.87 -12.27 10.80
N GLY A 112 6.74 -13.59 10.92
CA GLY A 112 5.58 -14.28 11.48
C GLY A 112 4.37 -14.27 10.54
N ASN A 113 3.18 -14.50 11.08
CA ASN A 113 1.95 -14.45 10.29
C ASN A 113 1.64 -12.99 9.91
N ILE A 114 1.82 -12.68 8.63
CA ILE A 114 1.54 -11.36 8.05
C ILE A 114 0.34 -11.46 7.11
N ASP A 115 -0.63 -10.57 7.32
CA ASP A 115 -1.56 -10.19 6.25
C ASP A 115 -0.82 -9.27 5.28
N ALA A 116 -0.46 -9.81 4.11
CA ALA A 116 0.28 -9.07 3.09
C ALA A 116 -0.46 -7.80 2.67
N THR A 117 -1.80 -7.81 2.66
CA THR A 117 -2.59 -6.61 2.36
C THR A 117 -2.33 -5.51 3.37
N PHE A 118 -2.33 -5.86 4.65
CA PHE A 118 -2.12 -4.88 5.69
C PHE A 118 -0.67 -4.38 5.73
N ALA A 119 0.31 -5.26 5.50
CA ALA A 119 1.71 -4.87 5.38
C ALA A 119 1.93 -3.86 4.22
N ILE A 120 1.30 -4.11 3.07
CA ILE A 120 1.34 -3.18 1.92
C ILE A 120 0.73 -1.84 2.30
N VAL A 121 -0.45 -1.83 2.96
CA VAL A 121 -1.08 -0.58 3.41
C VAL A 121 -0.20 0.18 4.41
N GLN A 122 0.49 -0.50 5.31
CA GLN A 122 1.41 0.12 6.27
C GLN A 122 2.64 0.76 5.60
N LEU A 123 3.16 0.14 4.54
CA LEU A 123 4.35 0.63 3.82
C LEU A 123 3.99 1.73 2.80
N LEU A 124 2.97 1.52 1.97
CA LEU A 124 2.58 2.45 0.91
C LEU A 124 1.65 3.56 1.37
N GLY A 125 0.82 3.31 2.38
CA GLY A 125 -0.17 4.28 2.87
C GLY A 125 0.44 5.63 3.20
N PRO A 126 1.55 5.69 3.97
CA PRO A 126 2.25 6.95 4.25
C PRO A 126 2.76 7.67 3.00
N VAL A 127 3.31 6.93 2.02
CA VAL A 127 3.81 7.50 0.75
C VAL A 127 2.67 8.15 -0.04
N VAL A 128 1.56 7.42 -0.21
CA VAL A 128 0.38 7.91 -0.93
C VAL A 128 -0.24 9.09 -0.18
N PHE A 129 -0.35 9.02 1.15
CA PHE A 129 -0.91 10.09 1.96
C PHE A 129 -0.08 11.38 1.87
N ALA A 130 1.24 11.28 2.03
CA ALA A 130 2.16 12.41 1.91
C ALA A 130 2.03 13.09 0.55
N ARG A 131 1.97 12.30 -0.53
CA ARG A 131 1.77 12.79 -1.90
C ARG A 131 0.42 13.50 -2.08
N LEU A 132 -0.68 12.90 -1.62
CA LEU A 132 -2.03 13.47 -1.81
C LEU A 132 -2.24 14.76 -1.02
N THR A 133 -1.61 14.87 0.14
CA THR A 133 -1.76 16.03 1.03
C THR A 133 -0.73 17.12 0.77
N GLY A 134 0.37 16.81 0.08
CA GLY A 134 1.52 17.70 -0.04
C GLY A 134 2.23 17.94 1.29
N LEU A 135 2.01 17.08 2.30
CA LEU A 135 2.55 17.26 3.66
C LEU A 135 4.08 17.13 3.69
N CYS A 136 4.61 16.16 2.94
CA CYS A 136 6.05 15.98 2.74
C CYS A 136 6.30 15.18 1.45
N THR A 137 7.55 15.18 0.99
CA THR A 137 8.07 14.22 0.01
C THR A 137 8.67 13.04 0.76
N VAL A 138 8.30 11.82 0.39
CA VAL A 138 8.96 10.62 0.92
C VAL A 138 10.10 10.26 -0.02
N ASP A 139 11.31 10.66 0.36
CA ASP A 139 12.55 10.32 -0.33
C ASP A 139 13.10 8.96 0.14
N HIS A 140 14.29 8.60 -0.35
CA HIS A 140 14.92 7.34 0.01
C HIS A 140 15.09 7.15 1.54
N ASP A 141 15.50 8.20 2.26
CA ASP A 141 15.69 8.14 3.72
C ASP A 141 14.34 7.94 4.42
N GLY A 142 13.28 8.59 3.94
CA GLY A 142 11.91 8.32 4.38
C GLY A 142 11.47 6.87 4.14
N CYS A 143 11.80 6.30 2.98
CA CYS A 143 11.54 4.88 2.70
C CYS A 143 12.33 3.95 3.64
N VAL A 144 13.59 4.26 3.93
CA VAL A 144 14.41 3.51 4.90
C VAL A 144 13.75 3.52 6.27
N GLN A 145 13.34 4.69 6.76
CA GLN A 145 12.69 4.82 8.05
C GLN A 145 11.37 4.03 8.13
N LEU A 146 10.51 4.14 7.11
CA LEU A 146 9.24 3.41 7.06
C LEU A 146 9.43 1.89 7.11
N VAL A 147 10.42 1.36 6.39
CA VAL A 147 10.74 -0.07 6.41
C VAL A 147 11.30 -0.50 7.75
N ASP A 148 12.20 0.30 8.35
CA ASP A 148 12.79 -0.02 9.64
C ASP A 148 11.75 -0.01 10.77
N ASP A 149 10.86 0.96 10.78
CA ASP A 149 9.76 1.05 11.74
C ASP A 149 8.81 -0.14 11.57
N PHE A 150 8.45 -0.49 10.33
CA PHE A 150 7.65 -1.68 10.03
C PHE A 150 8.31 -2.94 10.58
N LEU A 151 9.57 -3.21 10.23
CA LEU A 151 10.29 -4.42 10.67
C LEU A 151 10.47 -4.46 12.19
N THR A 152 10.71 -3.31 12.83
CA THR A 152 10.86 -3.20 14.28
C THR A 152 9.55 -3.51 15.00
N ALA A 153 8.44 -2.94 14.55
CA ALA A 153 7.11 -3.21 15.09
C ALA A 153 6.74 -4.70 14.97
N ARG A 154 7.13 -5.35 13.86
CA ARG A 154 6.91 -6.79 13.68
C ARG A 154 7.72 -7.65 14.64
N LYS A 155 8.99 -7.32 14.89
CA LYS A 155 9.83 -8.02 15.88
C LYS A 155 9.27 -7.89 17.30
N GLN A 156 8.64 -6.76 17.62
CA GLN A 156 8.07 -6.51 18.95
C GLN A 156 6.69 -7.16 19.14
N GLY A 157 5.87 -7.26 18.09
CA GLY A 157 4.55 -7.89 18.15
C GLY A 157 4.58 -9.40 18.41
N ASP A 158 5.71 -10.07 18.15
CA ASP A 158 5.94 -11.48 18.51
C ASP A 158 6.35 -11.67 19.97
N LYS A 159 6.72 -10.58 20.67
CA LYS A 159 7.02 -10.62 22.10
C LYS A 159 5.69 -10.60 22.87
N PRO A 160 5.44 -11.55 23.79
CA PRO A 160 4.26 -11.51 24.64
C PRO A 160 4.22 -10.16 25.38
N ILE A 161 3.05 -9.50 25.34
CA ILE A 161 2.78 -8.33 26.18
C ILE A 161 3.08 -8.78 27.62
N PRO A 162 4.02 -8.14 28.34
CA PRO A 162 4.27 -8.48 29.73
C PRO A 162 2.95 -8.31 30.46
N ALA A 163 2.39 -9.41 30.97
CA ALA A 163 1.24 -9.36 31.84
C ALA A 163 1.58 -8.37 32.95
N GLU A 164 0.79 -7.31 33.09
CA GLU A 164 0.91 -6.39 34.21
C GLU A 164 0.93 -7.24 35.48
N SER A 165 2.06 -7.24 36.19
CA SER A 165 2.14 -7.90 37.48
C SER A 165 1.15 -7.16 38.37
N SER A 166 -0.01 -7.76 38.61
CA SER A 166 -0.96 -7.31 39.62
C SER A 166 -0.18 -7.08 40.90
N HIS A 167 0.07 -5.81 41.18
CA HIS A 167 0.79 -5.37 42.34
C HIS A 167 0.04 -5.90 43.55
N ASP A 168 0.75 -6.72 44.34
CA ASP A 168 0.32 -7.34 45.59
C ASP A 168 -0.62 -6.42 46.39
N LEU A 169 -1.91 -6.73 46.36
CA LEU A 169 -2.91 -6.21 47.28
C LEU A 169 -3.35 -7.35 48.20
N ASN A 170 -2.40 -8.04 48.82
CA ASN A 170 -2.73 -8.97 49.89
C ASN A 170 -1.66 -8.95 50.99
N ARG A 171 -1.75 -7.92 51.85
CA ARG A 171 -1.10 -7.95 53.15
C ARG A 171 -2.19 -8.25 54.20
N PRO A 172 -2.31 -9.48 54.71
CA PRO A 172 -3.23 -9.75 55.80
C PRO A 172 -2.66 -9.09 57.07
N GLY A 173 -3.39 -8.10 57.58
CA GLY A 173 -3.11 -7.49 58.88
C GLY A 173 -3.29 -8.53 59.97
N VAL A 174 -2.18 -8.96 60.56
CA VAL A 174 -2.15 -9.73 61.80
C VAL A 174 -2.64 -8.81 62.93
N ILE A 175 -3.88 -9.00 63.37
CA ILE A 175 -4.38 -8.40 64.61
C ILE A 175 -4.17 -9.43 65.72
N GLY A 176 -2.99 -9.37 66.34
CA GLY A 176 -2.75 -9.95 67.66
C GLY A 176 -2.88 -8.85 68.72
N GLY A 177 -3.80 -9.01 69.67
CA GLY A 177 -3.68 -8.38 70.99
C GLY A 177 -2.43 -8.92 71.74
N PRO A 178 -2.01 -8.35 72.88
CA PRO A 178 -2.87 -8.24 74.07
C PRO A 178 -2.59 -7.01 74.99
N CYS A 179 -3.28 -7.02 76.14
CA CYS A 179 -3.18 -6.20 77.37
C CYS A 179 -4.19 -5.05 77.50
#